data_AF-A0A7U3ZIB6-F1
#
_entry.id   AF-A0A7U3ZIB6-F1
#
_cell.length_a   1.000
_cell.length_b   1.000
_cell.length_c   1.000
_cell.angle_alpha   90.00
_cell.angle_beta   90.00
_cell.angle_gamma   90.00
#
_symmetry.space_group_name_H-M   'P 1'
#
loop_
_entity.id
_entity.type
_entity.pdbx_description
1 polymer ?
#
loop_
_entity_poly.entity_id
_entity_poly.type
_entity_poly.pdbx_seq_one_letter_code
_entity_poly.pdbx_strand_id
1 'polypeptide(L)'
;MHNIKNTVWAGQPLAQAKRVLIMAHGRGASAQSILSLAAELDVNDFALAAPQATGHTWYPYSFLAPEAQNEPGLSAGLEVLGQLVEDIKREGFGSSQIYLLGFSQGACLTSEFVARNAQPLGGVFILSGGVIGDSIKPERYSGDFAGTPVFLGCSDVDGHVPLHRVQDSTSLFQKLGANVTEKIYPNAPHSIFQDEINHINRILNDTK
;
A
#
# COMPACT_ATOMS: atom_id res chain seq x y z
N MET A 1 -17.51 -4.58 10.33
CA MET A 1 -16.55 -5.26 9.43
C MET A 1 -16.31 -4.35 8.24
N HIS A 2 -15.09 -4.33 7.70
CA HIS A 2 -14.76 -3.51 6.53
C HIS A 2 -15.65 -3.87 5.34
N ASN A 3 -16.00 -2.87 4.54
CA ASN A 3 -16.93 -3.06 3.42
C ASN A 3 -16.42 -2.26 2.23
N ILE A 4 -16.16 -2.97 1.13
CA ILE A 4 -15.71 -2.37 -0.13
C ILE A 4 -16.66 -1.29 -0.65
N LYS A 5 -17.96 -1.36 -0.35
CA LYS A 5 -18.96 -0.35 -0.74
C LYS A 5 -18.69 1.04 -0.15
N ASN A 6 -17.85 1.12 0.91
CA ASN A 6 -17.43 2.39 1.49
C ASN A 6 -16.18 2.98 0.82
N THR A 7 -15.74 2.41 -0.31
CA THR A 7 -14.64 2.98 -1.10
C THR A 7 -15.04 4.33 -1.68
N VAL A 8 -14.19 5.31 -1.45
CA VAL A 8 -14.33 6.64 -2.02
C VAL A 8 -13.50 6.69 -3.29
N TRP A 9 -14.14 7.09 -4.38
CA TRP A 9 -13.50 7.24 -5.68
C TRP A 9 -13.22 8.71 -5.98
N ALA A 10 -12.08 8.98 -6.61
CA ALA A 10 -11.69 10.31 -7.11
C ALA A 10 -10.85 10.17 -8.40
N GLY A 11 -10.36 11.29 -8.92
CA GLY A 11 -9.63 11.31 -10.19
C GLY A 11 -10.55 11.12 -11.39
N GLN A 12 -10.05 10.46 -12.44
CA GLN A 12 -10.83 10.15 -13.63
C GLN A 12 -11.88 9.08 -13.34
N PRO A 13 -13.07 9.15 -13.96
CA PRO A 13 -13.99 8.01 -14.01
C PRO A 13 -13.27 6.78 -14.57
N LEU A 14 -13.54 5.57 -14.04
CA LEU A 14 -12.90 4.33 -14.50
C LEU A 14 -12.97 4.15 -16.03
N ALA A 15 -14.10 4.51 -16.65
CA ALA A 15 -14.29 4.43 -18.10
C ALA A 15 -13.34 5.32 -18.94
N GLN A 16 -12.68 6.31 -18.32
CA GLN A 16 -11.75 7.25 -18.97
C GLN A 16 -10.32 7.13 -18.42
N ALA A 17 -10.15 6.51 -17.25
CA ALA A 17 -8.86 6.31 -16.63
C ALA A 17 -8.01 5.32 -17.43
N LYS A 18 -6.70 5.57 -17.49
CA LYS A 18 -5.72 4.64 -18.08
C LYS A 18 -5.13 3.71 -17.04
N ARG A 19 -5.14 4.14 -15.78
CA ARG A 19 -4.50 3.48 -14.64
C ARG A 19 -5.35 3.66 -13.39
N VAL A 20 -5.15 2.81 -12.40
CA VAL A 20 -5.87 2.90 -11.12
C VAL A 20 -4.87 2.89 -9.96
N LEU A 21 -5.03 3.81 -9.01
CA LEU A 21 -4.25 3.86 -7.78
C LEU A 21 -5.16 3.59 -6.58
N ILE A 22 -4.92 2.48 -5.90
CA ILE A 22 -5.60 2.12 -4.65
C ILE A 22 -4.83 2.72 -3.47
N MET A 23 -5.50 3.46 -2.59
CA MET A 23 -4.87 4.25 -1.52
C MET A 23 -5.42 3.87 -0.14
N ALA A 24 -4.60 3.22 0.69
CA ALA A 24 -4.99 2.78 2.03
C ALA A 24 -4.53 3.79 3.11
N HIS A 25 -5.48 4.35 3.85
CA HIS A 25 -5.22 5.36 4.88
C HIS A 25 -4.65 4.76 6.19
N GLY A 26 -3.98 5.58 7.00
CA GLY A 26 -3.46 5.21 8.31
C GLY A 26 -4.53 5.10 9.42
N ARG A 27 -4.12 4.65 10.61
CA ARG A 27 -5.01 4.55 11.79
C ARG A 27 -5.53 5.94 12.18
N GLY A 28 -6.83 6.04 12.48
CA GLY A 28 -7.51 7.28 12.86
C GLY A 28 -7.81 8.21 11.69
N ALA A 29 -7.34 7.89 10.48
CA ALA A 29 -7.52 8.70 9.28
C ALA A 29 -8.78 8.28 8.48
N SER A 30 -8.97 8.88 7.31
CA SER A 30 -10.10 8.60 6.40
C SER A 30 -9.65 8.39 4.95
N ALA A 31 -10.53 7.80 4.15
CA ALA A 31 -10.35 7.72 2.70
C ALA A 31 -10.14 9.10 2.05
N GLN A 32 -10.87 10.13 2.49
CA GLN A 32 -10.68 11.50 2.00
C GLN A 32 -9.29 12.05 2.34
N SER A 33 -8.77 11.75 3.54
CA SER A 33 -7.46 12.26 3.95
C SER A 33 -6.30 11.65 3.16
N ILE A 34 -6.37 10.37 2.76
CA ILE A 34 -5.32 9.78 1.92
C ILE A 34 -5.46 10.26 0.46
N LEU A 35 -6.69 10.48 -0.01
CA LEU A 35 -6.95 11.04 -1.34
C LEU A 35 -6.42 12.47 -1.51
N SER A 36 -6.23 13.25 -0.44
CA SER A 36 -5.66 14.60 -0.58
C SER A 36 -4.21 14.59 -1.11
N LEU A 37 -3.50 13.45 -1.01
CA LEU A 37 -2.18 13.29 -1.64
C LEU A 37 -2.24 13.42 -3.17
N ALA A 38 -3.41 13.22 -3.79
CA ALA A 38 -3.59 13.40 -5.23
C ALA A 38 -3.23 14.82 -5.71
N ALA A 39 -3.26 15.83 -4.83
CA ALA A 39 -2.86 17.19 -5.17
C ALA A 39 -1.35 17.33 -5.43
N GLU A 40 -0.54 16.39 -4.96
CA GLU A 40 0.92 16.39 -5.12
C GLU A 40 1.43 15.24 -6.00
N LEU A 41 0.54 14.32 -6.38
CA LEU A 41 0.87 13.17 -7.22
C LEU A 41 0.52 13.42 -8.70
N ASP A 42 1.33 12.89 -9.60
CA ASP A 42 1.10 12.97 -11.06
C ASP A 42 0.04 11.93 -11.51
N VAL A 43 -1.20 12.14 -11.06
CA VAL A 43 -2.31 11.17 -11.21
C VAL A 43 -3.43 11.62 -12.15
N ASN A 44 -3.13 12.51 -13.10
CA ASN A 44 -4.13 13.13 -13.99
C ASN A 44 -4.92 12.12 -14.86
N ASP A 45 -4.32 10.98 -15.19
CA ASP A 45 -4.91 9.90 -16.00
C ASP A 45 -5.36 8.68 -15.16
N PHE A 46 -5.37 8.82 -13.82
CA PHE A 46 -5.76 7.74 -12.92
C PHE A 46 -7.19 7.86 -12.43
N ALA A 47 -7.84 6.71 -12.23
CA ALA A 47 -8.88 6.59 -11.23
C ALA A 47 -8.23 6.33 -9.87
N LEU A 48 -8.76 6.96 -8.82
CA LEU A 48 -8.25 6.81 -7.46
C LEU A 48 -9.30 6.10 -6.61
N ALA A 49 -8.89 5.03 -5.92
CA ALA A 49 -9.77 4.26 -5.05
C ALA A 49 -9.24 4.25 -3.62
N ALA A 50 -9.96 4.85 -2.68
CA ALA A 50 -9.58 4.84 -1.27
C ALA A 50 -10.64 4.09 -0.44
N PRO A 51 -10.40 2.82 -0.05
CA PRO A 51 -11.32 2.11 0.83
C PRO A 51 -11.33 2.75 2.23
N GLN A 52 -12.51 2.86 2.83
CA GLN A 52 -12.68 3.40 4.18
C GLN A 52 -12.70 2.28 5.23
N ALA A 53 -11.73 2.29 6.14
CA ALA A 53 -11.72 1.38 7.28
C ALA A 53 -12.89 1.70 8.24
N THR A 54 -13.59 0.66 8.69
CA THR A 54 -14.63 0.77 9.72
C THR A 54 -14.01 1.29 11.02
N GLY A 55 -14.59 2.34 11.60
CA GLY A 55 -14.05 2.94 12.82
C GLY A 55 -12.66 3.57 12.63
N HIS A 56 -12.29 3.92 11.39
CA HIS A 56 -11.01 4.55 11.06
C HIS A 56 -9.78 3.69 11.39
N THR A 57 -9.93 2.37 11.49
CA THR A 57 -8.84 1.44 11.80
C THR A 57 -9.00 0.13 11.07
N TRP A 58 -7.94 -0.36 10.42
CA TRP A 58 -7.94 -1.65 9.72
C TRP A 58 -7.87 -2.83 10.71
N TYR A 59 -7.10 -2.68 11.77
CA TYR A 59 -6.96 -3.68 12.82
C TYR A 59 -6.61 -3.04 14.18
N PRO A 60 -7.01 -3.63 15.31
CA PRO A 60 -7.01 -2.96 16.60
C PRO A 60 -5.61 -2.70 17.18
N TYR A 61 -4.64 -3.58 16.99
CA TYR A 61 -3.34 -3.52 17.67
C TYR A 61 -2.18 -3.17 16.74
N SER A 62 -0.96 -3.16 17.27
CA SER A 62 0.25 -3.01 16.48
C SER A 62 0.29 -4.05 15.35
N PHE A 63 0.85 -3.67 14.20
CA PHE A 63 1.08 -4.61 13.10
C PHE A 63 2.15 -5.67 13.46
N LEU A 64 2.91 -5.44 14.53
CA LEU A 64 3.85 -6.40 15.12
C LEU A 64 3.23 -7.29 16.19
N ALA A 65 1.96 -7.08 16.55
CA ALA A 65 1.27 -7.98 17.47
C ALA A 65 1.02 -9.34 16.79
N PRO A 66 0.85 -10.43 17.55
CA PRO A 66 0.39 -11.69 16.99
C PRO A 66 -0.88 -11.47 16.17
N GLU A 67 -0.89 -11.88 14.90
CA GLU A 67 -1.96 -11.56 13.96
C GLU A 67 -3.35 -11.95 14.43
N ALA A 68 -3.47 -13.05 15.19
CA ALA A 68 -4.74 -13.49 15.76
C ALA A 68 -5.42 -12.41 16.62
N GLN A 69 -4.65 -11.48 17.20
CA GLN A 69 -5.19 -10.34 17.95
C GLN A 69 -5.75 -9.24 17.04
N ASN A 70 -5.29 -9.17 15.79
CA ASN A 70 -5.73 -8.21 14.80
C ASN A 70 -6.93 -8.69 13.97
N GLU A 71 -7.37 -9.94 14.17
CA GLU A 71 -8.56 -10.50 13.53
C GLU A 71 -9.86 -10.12 14.24
N PRO A 72 -11.00 -10.03 13.51
CA PRO A 72 -11.17 -10.26 12.06
C PRO A 72 -10.86 -9.02 11.20
N GLY A 73 -10.38 -7.93 11.80
CA GLY A 73 -10.14 -6.66 11.09
C GLY A 73 -9.09 -6.79 9.99
N LEU A 74 -7.98 -7.46 10.31
CA LEU A 74 -6.89 -7.72 9.37
C LEU A 74 -7.39 -8.47 8.13
N SER A 75 -8.02 -9.64 8.31
CA SER A 75 -8.52 -10.42 7.17
C SER A 75 -9.55 -9.63 6.35
N ALA A 76 -10.47 -8.90 7.00
CA ALA A 76 -11.45 -8.08 6.29
C ALA A 76 -10.79 -6.93 5.49
N GLY A 77 -9.70 -6.35 5.99
CA GLY A 77 -8.96 -5.30 5.27
C GLY A 77 -8.24 -5.84 4.04
N LEU A 78 -7.59 -7.00 4.18
CA LEU A 78 -6.93 -7.70 3.08
C LEU A 78 -7.94 -8.12 2.00
N GLU A 79 -9.12 -8.61 2.42
CA GLU A 79 -10.21 -8.97 1.51
C GLU A 79 -10.72 -7.76 0.71
N VAL A 80 -10.85 -6.59 1.34
CA VAL A 80 -11.25 -5.35 0.63
C VAL A 80 -10.22 -4.96 -0.44
N LEU A 81 -8.92 -5.02 -0.14
CA LEU A 81 -7.88 -4.73 -1.14
C LEU A 81 -7.90 -5.77 -2.28
N GLY A 82 -8.04 -7.05 -1.96
CA GLY A 82 -8.15 -8.13 -2.95
C GLY A 82 -9.36 -7.94 -3.87
N GLN A 83 -10.53 -7.67 -3.29
CA GLN A 83 -11.75 -7.47 -4.06
C GLN A 83 -11.66 -6.22 -4.94
N LEU A 84 -11.04 -5.12 -4.47
CA LEU A 84 -10.81 -3.93 -5.31
C LEU A 84 -9.92 -4.25 -6.51
N VAL A 85 -8.80 -4.97 -6.31
CA VAL A 85 -7.91 -5.36 -7.41
C VAL A 85 -8.66 -6.21 -8.43
N GLU A 86 -9.43 -7.19 -7.99
CA GLU A 86 -10.19 -8.07 -8.89
C GLU A 86 -11.35 -7.33 -9.59
N ASP A 87 -12.03 -6.40 -8.91
CA ASP A 87 -13.05 -5.53 -9.51
C ASP A 87 -12.44 -4.67 -10.63
N ILE A 88 -11.30 -4.02 -10.36
CA ILE A 88 -10.59 -3.19 -11.33
C ILE A 88 -10.14 -4.01 -12.55
N LYS A 89 -9.65 -5.25 -12.35
CA LYS A 89 -9.32 -6.14 -13.46
C LYS A 89 -10.55 -6.51 -14.30
N ARG A 90 -11.70 -6.74 -13.67
CA ARG A 90 -12.97 -7.02 -14.38
C ARG A 90 -13.45 -5.85 -15.23
N GLU A 91 -13.12 -4.62 -14.83
CA GLU A 91 -13.35 -3.41 -15.63
C GLU A 91 -12.36 -3.26 -16.80
N GLY A 92 -11.44 -4.21 -16.99
CA GLY A 92 -10.55 -4.29 -18.16
C GLY A 92 -9.14 -3.77 -17.94
N PHE A 93 -8.77 -3.38 -16.72
CA PHE A 93 -7.40 -2.95 -16.41
C PHE A 93 -6.47 -4.15 -16.25
N GLY A 94 -5.35 -4.16 -16.96
CA GLY A 94 -4.27 -5.12 -16.74
C GLY A 94 -3.56 -4.87 -15.41
N SER A 95 -2.90 -5.88 -14.84
CA SER A 95 -2.25 -5.73 -13.53
C SER A 95 -1.18 -4.63 -13.51
N SER A 96 -0.44 -4.41 -14.60
CA SER A 96 0.52 -3.31 -14.75
C SER A 96 -0.10 -1.90 -14.78
N GLN A 97 -1.43 -1.80 -14.91
CA GLN A 97 -2.18 -0.54 -14.80
C GLN A 97 -2.71 -0.29 -13.38
N ILE A 98 -2.49 -1.22 -12.45
CA ILE A 98 -2.94 -1.13 -11.06
C ILE A 98 -1.76 -0.81 -10.16
N TYR A 99 -1.94 0.20 -9.32
CA TYR A 99 -0.94 0.71 -8.38
C TYR A 99 -1.53 0.69 -6.99
N LEU A 100 -0.69 0.49 -5.97
CA LEU A 100 -1.11 0.57 -4.57
C LEU A 100 -0.23 1.51 -3.78
N LEU A 101 -0.85 2.34 -2.95
CA LEU A 101 -0.21 3.24 -2.00
C LEU A 101 -0.81 3.04 -0.61
N GLY A 102 0.01 3.03 0.42
CA GLY A 102 -0.47 3.08 1.79
C GLY A 102 0.39 3.95 2.68
N PHE A 103 -0.21 4.51 3.72
CA PHE A 103 0.50 5.22 4.79
C PHE A 103 0.26 4.57 6.16
N SER A 104 1.31 4.43 6.97
CA SER A 104 1.23 3.93 8.35
C SER A 104 0.52 2.57 8.43
N GLN A 105 -0.60 2.47 9.17
CA GLN A 105 -1.42 1.24 9.20
C GLN A 105 -1.85 0.75 7.81
N GLY A 106 -2.19 1.68 6.91
CA GLY A 106 -2.54 1.37 5.53
C GLY A 106 -1.33 0.91 4.71
N ALA A 107 -0.13 1.43 5.00
CA ALA A 107 1.11 0.95 4.39
C ALA A 107 1.40 -0.50 4.78
N CYS A 108 1.21 -0.85 6.06
CA CYS A 108 1.36 -2.23 6.51
C CYS A 108 0.30 -3.16 5.89
N LEU A 109 -0.95 -2.72 5.79
CA LEU A 109 -2.02 -3.49 5.14
C LEU A 109 -1.70 -3.73 3.66
N THR A 110 -1.30 -2.69 2.93
CA THR A 110 -0.88 -2.78 1.53
C THR A 110 0.32 -3.72 1.38
N SER A 111 1.35 -3.58 2.22
CA SER A 111 2.55 -4.43 2.22
C SER A 111 2.19 -5.91 2.36
N GLU A 112 1.36 -6.23 3.36
CA GLU A 112 0.95 -7.60 3.62
C GLU A 112 0.11 -8.17 2.48
N PHE A 113 -0.81 -7.38 1.94
CA PHE A 113 -1.64 -7.78 0.81
C PHE A 113 -0.80 -8.12 -0.42
N VAL A 114 0.11 -7.21 -0.84
CA VAL A 114 0.89 -7.44 -2.05
C VAL A 114 1.93 -8.55 -1.86
N ALA A 115 2.48 -8.75 -0.66
CA ALA A 115 3.42 -9.84 -0.38
C ALA A 115 2.74 -11.22 -0.46
N ARG A 116 1.49 -11.33 0.04
CA ARG A 116 0.70 -12.58 -0.03
C ARG A 116 0.25 -12.89 -1.46
N ASN A 117 0.14 -11.88 -2.31
CA ASN A 117 -0.44 -11.96 -3.66
C ASN A 117 0.51 -11.34 -4.69
N ALA A 118 1.80 -11.68 -4.64
CA ALA A 118 2.80 -11.04 -5.49
C ALA A 118 2.47 -11.31 -6.97
N GLN A 119 2.32 -10.22 -7.72
CA GLN A 119 1.97 -10.24 -9.15
C GLN A 119 2.54 -8.98 -9.80
N PRO A 120 2.66 -8.93 -11.14
CA PRO A 120 3.04 -7.71 -11.83
C PRO A 120 2.05 -6.58 -11.51
N LEU A 121 2.55 -5.44 -11.04
CA LEU A 121 1.78 -4.23 -10.79
C LEU A 121 2.47 -3.03 -11.44
N GLY A 122 1.76 -1.92 -11.58
CA GLY A 122 2.36 -0.67 -12.05
C GLY A 122 3.35 -0.08 -11.05
N GLY A 123 3.06 -0.23 -9.76
CA GLY A 123 3.95 0.19 -8.67
C GLY A 123 3.29 0.01 -7.30
N VAL A 124 4.12 -0.16 -6.27
CA VAL A 124 3.68 -0.23 -4.87
C VAL A 124 4.44 0.77 -4.02
N PHE A 125 3.73 1.57 -3.23
CA PHE A 125 4.30 2.65 -2.44
C PHE A 125 3.91 2.48 -0.95
N ILE A 126 4.90 2.13 -0.13
CA ILE A 126 4.76 1.83 1.29
C ILE A 126 5.37 2.99 2.09
N LEU A 127 4.52 3.87 2.60
CA LEU A 127 4.93 5.07 3.34
C LEU A 127 4.80 4.83 4.84
N SER A 128 5.94 4.70 5.52
CA SER A 128 6.05 4.31 6.93
C SER A 128 5.29 3.01 7.24
N GLY A 129 5.75 1.87 6.73
CA GLY A 129 5.12 0.58 6.98
C GLY A 129 5.98 -0.63 6.61
N GLY A 130 5.43 -1.83 6.80
CA GLY A 130 6.06 -3.10 6.45
C GLY A 130 5.10 -4.28 6.63
N VAL A 131 5.54 -5.49 6.29
CA VAL A 131 4.70 -6.69 6.41
C VAL A 131 4.29 -6.99 7.85
N ILE A 132 3.10 -7.58 8.02
CA ILE A 132 2.37 -7.73 9.29
C ILE A 132 2.76 -9.04 9.99
N GLY A 133 2.88 -8.99 11.31
CA GLY A 133 3.09 -10.13 12.19
C GLY A 133 4.16 -9.88 13.23
N ASP A 134 4.13 -10.65 14.32
CA ASP A 134 5.22 -10.70 15.31
C ASP A 134 6.53 -11.26 14.73
N SER A 135 6.41 -12.02 13.65
CA SER A 135 7.49 -12.66 12.90
C SER A 135 7.09 -12.75 11.43
N ILE A 136 8.09 -12.72 10.54
CA ILE A 136 7.87 -12.96 9.12
C ILE A 136 7.78 -14.47 8.89
N LYS A 137 6.74 -14.88 8.18
CA LYS A 137 6.39 -16.26 7.89
C LYS A 137 6.48 -16.48 6.38
N PRO A 138 7.67 -16.81 5.83
CA PRO A 138 7.91 -16.86 4.39
C PRO A 138 6.92 -17.73 3.62
N GLU A 139 6.41 -18.80 4.24
CA GLU A 139 5.43 -19.73 3.67
C GLU A 139 4.09 -19.09 3.27
N ARG A 140 3.82 -17.86 3.72
CA ARG A 140 2.60 -17.12 3.41
C ARG A 140 2.72 -16.22 2.18
N TYR A 141 3.94 -16.00 1.72
CA TYR A 141 4.22 -15.09 0.63
C TYR A 141 4.56 -15.89 -0.62
N SER A 142 3.89 -15.56 -1.72
CA SER A 142 3.96 -16.33 -2.95
C SER A 142 3.66 -15.46 -4.15
N GLY A 143 4.03 -15.95 -5.34
CA GLY A 143 3.91 -15.22 -6.59
C GLY A 143 5.22 -14.53 -6.97
N ASP A 144 5.14 -13.61 -7.92
CA ASP A 144 6.28 -12.89 -8.47
C ASP A 144 5.84 -11.49 -8.93
N PHE A 145 6.54 -10.46 -8.43
CA PHE A 145 6.35 -9.07 -8.83
C PHE A 145 6.85 -8.78 -10.24
N ALA A 146 7.64 -9.65 -10.87
CA ALA A 146 8.14 -9.52 -12.23
C ALA A 146 8.78 -8.14 -12.52
N GLY A 147 9.58 -7.63 -11.58
CA GLY A 147 10.23 -6.33 -11.68
C GLY A 147 9.35 -5.11 -11.40
N THR A 148 8.18 -5.30 -10.78
CA THR A 148 7.33 -4.20 -10.27
C THR A 148 8.17 -3.24 -9.42
N PRO A 149 8.11 -1.91 -9.66
CA PRO A 149 8.71 -0.93 -8.78
C PRO A 149 8.03 -0.93 -7.41
N VAL A 150 8.81 -1.11 -6.34
CA VAL A 150 8.32 -1.01 -4.96
C VAL A 150 9.15 0.04 -4.22
N PHE A 151 8.49 1.03 -3.64
CA PHE A 151 9.12 2.05 -2.81
C PHE A 151 8.74 1.84 -1.34
N LEU A 152 9.73 1.80 -0.46
CA LEU A 152 9.53 1.84 0.99
C LEU A 152 10.24 3.07 1.56
N GLY A 153 9.48 3.93 2.23
CA GLY A 153 10.02 5.10 2.93
C GLY A 153 9.67 5.05 4.42
N CYS A 154 10.63 5.33 5.30
CA CYS A 154 10.39 5.36 6.75
C CYS A 154 11.47 6.14 7.51
N SER A 155 11.17 6.61 8.72
CA SER A 155 12.17 7.17 9.63
C SER A 155 12.95 6.06 10.34
N ASP A 156 14.24 6.29 10.62
CA ASP A 156 15.07 5.34 11.41
C ASP A 156 14.69 5.27 12.89
N VAL A 157 14.01 6.31 13.40
CA VAL A 157 13.55 6.45 14.79
C VAL A 157 12.02 6.43 14.91
N ASP A 158 11.33 5.87 13.91
CA ASP A 158 9.88 5.76 13.90
C ASP A 158 9.36 4.96 15.10
N GLY A 159 8.51 5.56 15.91
CA GLY A 159 7.96 4.94 17.13
C GLY A 159 6.92 3.84 16.88
N HIS A 160 6.45 3.69 15.63
CA HIS A 160 5.44 2.71 15.24
C HIS A 160 6.01 1.62 14.32
N VAL A 161 6.96 1.97 13.46
CA VAL A 161 7.51 1.09 12.43
C VAL A 161 9.02 0.95 12.62
N PRO A 162 9.50 -0.09 13.32
CA PRO A 162 10.92 -0.22 13.58
C PRO A 162 11.69 -0.50 12.28
N LEU A 163 12.86 0.11 12.14
CA LEU A 163 13.71 0.03 10.96
C LEU A 163 13.95 -1.41 10.47
N HIS A 164 14.20 -2.35 11.39
CA HIS A 164 14.44 -3.75 11.02
C HIS A 164 13.27 -4.35 10.24
N ARG A 165 12.02 -3.99 10.56
CA ARG A 165 10.86 -4.52 9.86
C ARG A 165 10.73 -3.93 8.45
N VAL A 166 11.16 -2.69 8.23
CA VAL A 166 11.25 -2.09 6.89
C VAL A 166 12.27 -2.88 6.06
N GLN A 167 13.46 -3.12 6.62
CA GLN A 167 14.54 -3.88 5.96
C GLN A 167 14.17 -5.33 5.67
N ASP A 168 13.45 -5.97 6.59
CA ASP A 168 12.94 -7.31 6.38
C ASP A 168 11.89 -7.34 5.25
N SER A 169 11.02 -6.33 5.18
CA SER A 169 10.02 -6.17 4.11
C SER A 169 10.70 -5.94 2.77
N THR A 170 11.71 -5.06 2.71
CA THR A 170 12.56 -4.83 1.54
C THR A 170 13.16 -6.14 1.04
N SER A 171 13.78 -6.92 1.93
CA SER A 171 14.40 -8.21 1.61
C SER A 171 13.38 -9.23 1.08
N LEU A 172 12.17 -9.25 1.65
CA LEU A 172 11.08 -10.11 1.20
C LEU A 172 10.60 -9.71 -0.21
N PHE A 173 10.35 -8.42 -0.46
CA PHE A 173 9.90 -7.95 -1.77
C PHE A 173 10.94 -8.21 -2.87
N GLN A 174 12.24 -8.05 -2.57
CA GLN A 174 13.31 -8.42 -3.49
C GLN A 174 13.29 -9.93 -3.82
N LYS A 175 13.10 -10.79 -2.81
CA LYS A 175 12.96 -12.25 -3.01
C LYS A 175 11.74 -12.63 -3.85
N LEU A 176 10.67 -11.84 -3.77
CA LEU A 176 9.46 -11.97 -4.59
C LEU A 176 9.60 -11.30 -5.97
N GLY A 177 10.81 -10.90 -6.39
CA GLY A 177 11.07 -10.42 -7.74
C GLY A 177 10.77 -8.93 -7.98
N ALA A 178 10.59 -8.12 -6.92
CA ALA A 178 10.35 -6.70 -7.06
C ALA A 178 11.63 -5.88 -7.28
N ASN A 179 11.50 -4.75 -7.99
CA ASN A 179 12.56 -3.74 -8.06
C ASN A 179 12.38 -2.75 -6.90
N VAL A 180 13.05 -3.00 -5.78
CA VAL A 180 12.81 -2.28 -4.53
C VAL A 180 13.75 -1.08 -4.36
N THR A 181 13.17 0.08 -4.05
CA THR A 181 13.88 1.24 -3.50
C THR A 181 13.49 1.43 -2.05
N GLU A 182 14.46 1.34 -1.14
CA GLU A 182 14.30 1.68 0.28
C GLU A 182 14.90 3.06 0.56
N LYS A 183 14.16 3.90 1.29
CA LYS A 183 14.61 5.22 1.71
C LYS A 183 14.36 5.41 3.20
N ILE A 184 15.45 5.53 3.95
CA ILE A 184 15.41 5.78 5.39
C ILE A 184 15.73 7.25 5.67
N TYR A 185 14.88 7.91 6.46
CA TYR A 185 14.97 9.31 6.83
C TYR A 185 15.52 9.47 8.26
N PRO A 186 16.77 9.97 8.44
CA PRO A 186 17.39 10.05 9.76
C PRO A 186 16.71 11.05 10.70
N ASN A 187 16.41 10.62 11.93
CA ASN A 187 15.82 11.44 13.00
C ASN A 187 14.55 12.21 12.57
N ALA A 188 13.76 11.62 11.68
CA ALA A 188 12.59 12.27 11.10
C ALA A 188 11.28 11.89 11.84
N PRO A 189 10.24 12.73 11.80
CA PRO A 189 8.94 12.39 12.37
C PRO A 189 8.24 11.28 11.57
N HIS A 190 7.22 10.65 12.17
CA HIS A 190 6.30 9.75 11.45
C HIS A 190 5.40 10.58 10.51
N SER A 191 5.79 10.69 9.25
CA SER A 191 5.12 11.55 8.26
C SER A 191 5.36 11.06 6.83
N ILE A 192 4.78 11.79 5.87
CA ILE A 192 5.08 11.63 4.44
C ILE A 192 6.00 12.77 4.04
N PHE A 193 7.08 12.45 3.34
CA PHE A 193 8.10 13.42 2.93
C PHE A 193 7.97 13.77 1.45
N GLN A 194 8.29 15.01 1.10
CA GLN A 194 8.30 15.48 -0.28
C GLN A 194 9.21 14.63 -1.19
N ASP A 195 10.31 14.10 -0.65
CA ASP A 195 11.20 13.21 -1.39
C ASP A 195 10.51 11.88 -1.77
N GLU A 196 9.63 11.35 -0.92
CA GLU A 196 8.80 10.18 -1.23
C GLU A 196 7.81 10.51 -2.37
N ILE A 197 7.12 11.65 -2.28
CA ILE A 197 6.21 12.14 -3.33
C ILE A 197 6.95 12.28 -4.67
N ASN A 198 8.13 12.89 -4.65
CA ASN A 198 8.97 13.04 -5.84
C ASN A 198 9.38 11.69 -6.44
N HIS A 199 9.71 10.71 -5.59
CA HIS A 199 10.05 9.36 -6.06
C HIS A 199 8.84 8.64 -6.67
N ILE A 200 7.68 8.72 -6.01
CA ILE A 200 6.42 8.17 -6.52
C ILE A 200 6.12 8.78 -7.90
N ASN A 201 6.17 10.09 -8.05
CA ASN A 201 5.90 10.76 -9.33
C ASN A 201 6.86 10.33 -10.45
N ARG A 202 8.13 10.04 -10.15
CA ARG A 202 9.03 9.45 -11.15
C ARG A 202 8.53 8.10 -11.64
N ILE A 203 8.06 7.24 -10.74
CA ILE A 203 7.50 5.92 -11.10
C ILE A 203 6.17 6.10 -11.86
N LEU A 204 5.30 7.00 -11.42
CA LEU A 204 4.02 7.27 -12.09
C LEU A 204 4.21 7.88 -13.48
N ASN A 205 5.30 8.57 -13.75
CA ASN A 205 5.58 9.13 -15.08
C ASN A 205 6.37 8.17 -15.99
N ASP A 206 6.94 7.10 -15.43
CA ASP A 206 7.68 6.10 -16.21
C ASP A 206 6.67 5.25 -17.00
N THR A 207 6.52 5.59 -18.28
CA THR A 207 5.61 4.90 -19.20
C THR A 207 6.36 3.72 -19.83
N LYS A 208 6.18 2.54 -19.23
CA LYS A 208 6.51 1.27 -19.89
C LYS A 208 5.44 0.87 -20.91
#